data_AF-A0A5C7HK48-F1
#
_entry.id   AF-A0A5C7HK48-F1
#
_cell.length_a   1.000
_cell.length_b   1.000
_cell.length_c   1.000
_cell.angle_alpha   90.00
_cell.angle_beta   90.00
_cell.angle_gamma   90.00
#
_symmetry.space_group_name_H-M   'P 1'
#
loop_
_entity.id
_entity.type
_entity.pdbx_description
1 polymer ?
#
loop_
_entity_poly.entity_id
_entity_poly.type
_entity_poly.pdbx_seq_one_letter_code
_entity_poly.pdbx_strand_id
1 'polypeptide(L)'
;MEIDSDTENDREHEAIEKSIQSMSINVSSSDSLHEALFLVLAYLPVYELVVMSEVCMALREAVSKDVLPWLNIIVQNPLSSRLSDDILIKITSKSNGRLTTLALIKCVNITDDALQRVIQNNPFIHKLYIPGCTGLTPEGITIALEILSQQNHTLNILHINGIYNITKHHFKTLQSHLKPALHDQKKPFLYHQYRNSPVNKEGDRNIDVEICPRCDEVRLVYDCSRATCYKQMRKVWFKTDCKGCLICIARCVECGGCVDSEEMEQAVCFDVLCTDCWLLLPKCNFCNRPYCNQHSNLQSSPPGDQGSSTSGFVCQICHAKFITNVVDNDDE
;
A
#
# COMPACT_ATOMS: atom_id res chain seq x y z
N MET A 1 32.86 -75.82 -32.17
CA MET A 1 32.99 -75.10 -30.89
C MET A 1 32.78 -73.65 -31.22
N GLU A 2 31.53 -73.31 -31.50
CA GLU A 2 31.09 -71.94 -31.76
C GLU A 2 30.29 -71.57 -30.51
N ILE A 3 30.82 -70.60 -29.77
CA ILE A 3 30.27 -70.14 -28.50
C ILE A 3 29.35 -68.98 -28.86
N ASP A 4 28.06 -69.13 -28.52
CA ASP A 4 26.98 -68.17 -28.76
C ASP A 4 27.32 -66.77 -28.24
N SER A 5 27.56 -65.84 -29.17
CA SER A 5 27.80 -64.41 -28.93
C SER A 5 26.54 -63.63 -28.52
N ASP A 6 25.37 -64.28 -28.48
CA ASP A 6 24.09 -63.61 -28.20
C ASP A 6 23.77 -63.54 -26.70
N THR A 7 24.44 -64.33 -25.84
CA THR A 7 24.15 -64.34 -24.38
C THR A 7 24.90 -63.28 -23.57
N GLU A 8 25.88 -62.61 -24.15
CA GLU A 8 26.70 -61.59 -23.49
C GLU A 8 26.10 -60.19 -23.67
N ASN A 9 25.48 -59.92 -24.83
CA ASN A 9 24.83 -58.66 -25.14
C ASN A 9 23.52 -58.46 -24.35
N ASP A 10 22.78 -59.55 -24.07
CA ASP A 10 21.56 -59.51 -23.25
C ASP A 10 21.87 -59.24 -21.77
N ARG A 11 23.03 -59.69 -21.27
CA ARG A 11 23.47 -59.46 -19.89
C ARG A 11 23.96 -58.04 -19.66
N GLU A 12 24.59 -57.42 -20.66
CA GLU A 12 24.97 -56.01 -20.61
C GLU A 12 23.73 -55.10 -20.68
N HIS A 13 22.74 -55.43 -21.52
CA HIS A 13 21.47 -54.71 -21.56
C HIS A 13 20.66 -54.83 -20.26
N GLU A 14 20.59 -56.02 -19.65
CA GLU A 14 19.90 -56.22 -18.36
C GLU A 14 20.65 -55.55 -17.20
N ALA A 15 21.98 -55.45 -17.25
CA ALA A 15 22.78 -54.71 -16.28
C ALA A 15 22.60 -53.19 -16.41
N ILE A 16 22.48 -52.68 -17.65
CA ILE A 16 22.20 -51.26 -17.91
C ILE A 16 20.76 -50.91 -17.51
N GLU A 17 19.77 -51.76 -17.78
CA GLU A 17 18.40 -51.57 -17.29
C GLU A 17 18.33 -51.62 -15.76
N LYS A 18 19.03 -52.56 -15.09
CA LYS A 18 19.11 -52.59 -13.62
C LYS A 18 19.86 -51.38 -13.05
N SER A 19 20.87 -50.86 -13.75
CA SER A 19 21.54 -49.61 -13.37
C SER A 19 20.65 -48.39 -13.56
N ILE A 20 19.84 -48.32 -14.63
CA ILE A 20 18.85 -47.26 -14.87
C ILE A 20 17.69 -47.34 -13.85
N GLN A 21 17.29 -48.55 -13.46
CA GLN A 21 16.33 -48.80 -12.38
C GLN A 21 16.90 -48.44 -10.99
N SER A 22 18.23 -48.50 -10.80
CA SER A 22 18.92 -48.06 -9.58
C SER A 22 19.25 -46.55 -9.55
N MET A 23 19.28 -45.89 -10.71
CA MET A 23 19.37 -44.43 -10.87
C MET A 23 17.99 -43.78 -10.93
N SER A 24 16.92 -44.58 -10.95
CA SER A 24 15.60 -44.13 -10.55
C SER A 24 15.69 -43.89 -9.06
N ILE A 25 15.94 -42.63 -8.70
CA ILE A 25 15.75 -42.12 -7.35
C ILE A 25 14.37 -42.64 -6.93
N ASN A 26 14.35 -43.59 -6.01
CA ASN A 26 13.17 -43.90 -5.22
C ASN A 26 12.81 -42.60 -4.51
N VAL A 27 12.00 -41.76 -5.14
CA VAL A 27 11.23 -40.72 -4.46
C VAL A 27 10.09 -41.47 -3.76
N SER A 28 10.46 -42.31 -2.79
CA SER A 28 9.53 -42.78 -1.79
C SER A 28 9.25 -41.59 -0.87
N SER A 29 8.19 -40.86 -1.22
CA SER A 29 7.29 -40.19 -0.29
C SER A 29 7.93 -39.39 0.86
N SER A 30 8.41 -38.18 0.57
CA SER A 30 8.24 -37.02 1.47
C SER A 30 8.38 -35.67 0.75
N ASP A 31 7.88 -35.53 -0.48
CA ASP A 31 7.82 -34.20 -1.15
C ASP A 31 6.66 -33.34 -0.61
N SER A 32 6.16 -33.67 0.58
CA SER A 32 5.29 -32.82 1.36
C SER A 32 6.12 -31.67 1.90
N LEU A 33 5.78 -30.45 1.50
CA LEU A 33 6.28 -29.25 2.17
C LEU A 33 6.10 -29.41 3.67
N HIS A 34 7.17 -29.08 4.41
CA HIS A 34 7.11 -29.09 5.86
C HIS A 34 5.93 -28.21 6.32
N GLU A 35 5.13 -28.66 7.29
CA GLU A 35 3.91 -27.95 7.75
C GLU A 35 4.19 -26.49 8.12
N ALA A 36 5.37 -26.23 8.70
CA ALA A 36 5.86 -24.88 9.00
C ALA A 36 5.87 -23.94 7.77
N LEU A 37 6.12 -24.45 6.55
CA LEU A 37 6.07 -23.64 5.34
C LEU A 37 4.66 -23.14 5.03
N PHE A 38 3.62 -23.93 5.28
CA PHE A 38 2.23 -23.47 5.13
C PHE A 38 1.92 -22.33 6.09
N LEU A 39 2.43 -22.42 7.33
CA LEU A 39 2.32 -21.32 8.29
C LEU A 39 3.04 -20.07 7.78
N VAL A 40 4.26 -20.20 7.26
CA VAL A 40 5.01 -19.07 6.69
C VAL A 40 4.27 -18.44 5.52
N LEU A 41 3.77 -19.25 4.57
CA LEU A 41 3.04 -18.78 3.40
C LEU A 41 1.82 -17.91 3.80
N ALA A 42 1.10 -18.27 4.86
CA ALA A 42 -0.06 -17.51 5.34
C ALA A 42 0.25 -16.07 5.79
N TYR A 43 1.51 -15.76 6.09
CA TYR A 43 1.94 -14.41 6.49
C TYR A 43 2.66 -13.64 5.38
N LEU A 44 2.93 -14.27 4.23
CA LEU A 44 3.59 -13.61 3.12
C LEU A 44 2.64 -12.62 2.43
N PRO A 45 3.12 -11.43 2.03
CA PRO A 45 2.35 -10.56 1.17
C PRO A 45 2.11 -11.18 -0.21
N VAL A 46 1.17 -10.60 -0.96
CA VAL A 46 0.71 -11.12 -2.25
C VAL A 46 1.87 -11.29 -3.24
N TYR A 47 2.84 -10.38 -3.23
CA TYR A 47 4.01 -10.46 -4.11
C TYR A 47 4.82 -11.72 -3.84
N GLU A 48 5.22 -11.91 -2.58
CA GLU A 48 6.03 -13.02 -2.11
C GLU A 48 5.28 -14.34 -2.31
N LEU A 49 3.97 -14.39 -2.07
CA LEU A 49 3.14 -15.56 -2.37
C LEU A 49 3.18 -15.96 -3.84
N VAL A 50 3.05 -15.00 -4.75
CA VAL A 50 3.12 -15.25 -6.19
C VAL A 50 4.52 -15.72 -6.59
N VAL A 51 5.58 -15.09 -6.06
CA VAL A 51 6.97 -15.51 -6.31
C VAL A 51 7.21 -16.94 -5.82
N MET A 52 6.74 -17.28 -4.61
CA MET A 52 6.87 -18.63 -4.06
C MET A 52 6.18 -19.68 -4.94
N SER A 53 5.06 -19.33 -5.59
CA SER A 53 4.36 -20.22 -6.52
C SER A 53 5.10 -20.50 -7.84
N GLU A 54 6.19 -19.77 -8.11
CA GLU A 54 7.05 -19.97 -9.28
C GLU A 54 8.33 -20.75 -8.95
N VAL A 55 8.60 -21.07 -7.68
CA VAL A 55 9.84 -21.75 -7.26
C VAL A 55 9.81 -23.25 -7.58
N CYS A 56 8.72 -23.95 -7.22
CA CYS A 56 8.56 -25.37 -7.50
C CYS A 56 7.07 -25.77 -7.55
N MET A 57 6.79 -26.97 -8.07
CA MET A 57 5.43 -27.50 -8.17
C MET A 57 4.75 -27.64 -6.80
N ALA A 58 5.47 -28.12 -5.78
CA ALA A 58 4.91 -28.29 -4.44
C ALA A 58 4.47 -26.96 -3.82
N LEU A 59 5.28 -25.90 -3.93
CA LEU A 59 4.94 -24.56 -3.44
C LEU A 59 3.80 -23.94 -4.24
N ARG A 60 3.80 -24.13 -5.57
CA ARG A 60 2.68 -23.71 -6.42
C ARG A 60 1.38 -24.33 -5.97
N GLU A 61 1.39 -25.64 -5.72
CA GLU A 61 0.21 -26.35 -5.23
C GLU A 61 -0.22 -25.87 -3.84
N ALA A 62 0.70 -25.76 -2.88
CA ALA A 62 0.40 -25.26 -1.54
C ALA A 62 -0.25 -23.88 -1.55
N VAL A 63 0.33 -22.94 -2.30
CA VAL A 63 -0.19 -21.58 -2.46
C VAL A 63 -1.54 -21.56 -3.18
N SER A 64 -1.79 -22.49 -4.11
CA SER A 64 -3.04 -22.55 -4.87
C SER A 64 -4.20 -23.20 -4.11
N LYS A 65 -3.91 -24.19 -3.25
CA LYS A 65 -4.90 -24.96 -2.51
C LYS A 65 -5.31 -24.28 -1.20
N ASP A 66 -4.39 -23.54 -0.58
CA ASP A 66 -4.69 -22.78 0.62
C ASP A 66 -5.40 -21.47 0.28
N VAL A 67 -6.53 -21.22 0.94
CA VAL A 67 -7.36 -20.03 0.76
C VAL A 67 -7.02 -18.95 1.78
N LEU A 68 -6.45 -19.33 2.94
CA LEU A 68 -6.18 -18.41 4.04
C LEU A 68 -5.31 -17.19 3.64
N PRO A 69 -4.22 -17.35 2.85
CA PRO A 69 -3.39 -16.22 2.43
C PRO A 69 -4.14 -15.23 1.52
N TRP A 70 -5.22 -15.69 0.86
CA TRP A 70 -6.00 -14.92 -0.10
C TRP A 70 -7.24 -14.26 0.50
N LEU A 71 -7.49 -14.39 1.81
CA LEU A 71 -8.61 -13.72 2.47
C LEU A 71 -8.39 -12.20 2.58
N ASN A 72 -7.13 -11.76 2.60
CA ASN A 72 -6.75 -10.35 2.73
C ASN A 72 -5.73 -9.99 1.65
N ILE A 73 -6.21 -9.51 0.52
CA ILE A 73 -5.36 -9.12 -0.61
C ILE A 73 -4.98 -7.65 -0.45
N ILE A 74 -3.69 -7.38 -0.34
CA ILE A 74 -3.14 -6.03 -0.32
C ILE A 74 -2.16 -5.90 -1.49
N VAL A 75 -2.47 -5.00 -2.43
CA VAL A 75 -1.64 -4.63 -3.56
C VAL A 75 -1.27 -3.16 -3.44
N GLN A 76 0.03 -2.88 -3.42
CA GLN A 76 0.58 -1.53 -3.34
C GLN A 76 1.85 -1.45 -4.20
N ASN A 77 2.49 -0.29 -4.25
CA ASN A 77 3.77 -0.15 -4.95
C ASN A 77 4.81 -1.17 -4.45
N PRO A 78 5.62 -1.75 -5.36
CA PRO A 78 5.71 -1.45 -6.79
C PRO A 78 4.68 -2.20 -7.67
N LEU A 79 3.92 -3.15 -7.13
CA LEU A 79 3.00 -4.00 -7.89
C LEU A 79 1.80 -3.27 -8.48
N SER A 80 1.33 -2.20 -7.84
CA SER A 80 0.11 -1.49 -8.24
C SER A 80 0.13 -1.01 -9.69
N SER A 81 1.29 -0.62 -10.21
CA SER A 81 1.47 -0.19 -11.61
C SER A 81 1.38 -1.34 -12.64
N ARG A 82 1.61 -2.58 -12.20
CA ARG A 82 1.63 -3.78 -13.07
C ARG A 82 0.35 -4.60 -12.97
N LEU A 83 -0.51 -4.29 -12.02
CA LEU A 83 -1.77 -5.00 -11.83
C LEU A 83 -2.75 -4.60 -12.94
N SER A 84 -3.19 -5.57 -13.73
CA SER A 84 -4.29 -5.44 -14.69
C SER A 84 -5.56 -6.13 -14.18
N ASP A 85 -6.69 -5.87 -14.83
CA ASP A 85 -7.98 -6.50 -14.55
C ASP A 85 -7.89 -8.03 -14.53
N ASP A 86 -7.29 -8.65 -15.55
CA ASP A 86 -7.15 -10.10 -15.65
C ASP A 86 -6.32 -10.69 -14.50
N ILE A 87 -5.23 -10.00 -14.11
CA ILE A 87 -4.37 -10.42 -13.01
C ILE A 87 -5.14 -10.31 -11.69
N LEU A 88 -5.86 -9.21 -11.47
CA LEU A 88 -6.69 -9.02 -10.28
C LEU A 88 -7.76 -10.11 -10.16
N ILE A 89 -8.48 -10.41 -11.24
CA ILE A 89 -9.50 -11.47 -11.26
C ILE A 89 -8.86 -12.84 -10.95
N LYS A 90 -7.70 -13.15 -11.55
CA LYS A 90 -6.98 -14.40 -11.29
C LYS A 90 -6.47 -14.53 -9.85
N ILE A 91 -6.03 -13.43 -9.24
CA ILE A 91 -5.56 -13.44 -7.85
C ILE A 91 -6.73 -13.58 -6.89
N THR A 92 -7.79 -12.80 -7.10
CA THR A 92 -8.98 -12.81 -6.23
C THR A 92 -9.78 -14.09 -6.34
N SER A 93 -9.71 -14.84 -7.44
CA SER A 93 -10.38 -16.15 -7.55
C SER A 93 -9.81 -17.20 -6.58
N LYS A 94 -8.56 -17.05 -6.15
CA LYS A 94 -7.92 -17.96 -5.18
C LYS A 94 -8.54 -17.91 -3.78
N SER A 95 -9.30 -16.86 -3.47
CA SER A 95 -10.05 -16.76 -2.21
C SER A 95 -11.26 -17.72 -2.17
N ASN A 96 -11.65 -18.32 -3.31
CA ASN A 96 -12.86 -19.13 -3.47
C ASN A 96 -14.11 -18.43 -2.92
N GLY A 97 -14.25 -17.13 -3.23
CA GLY A 97 -15.36 -16.29 -2.82
C GLY A 97 -15.34 -15.82 -1.38
N ARG A 98 -14.30 -16.17 -0.60
CA ARG A 98 -14.15 -15.82 0.82
C ARG A 98 -13.30 -14.59 1.08
N LEU A 99 -12.95 -13.82 0.04
CA LEU A 99 -12.17 -12.59 0.20
C LEU A 99 -12.90 -11.65 1.18
N THR A 100 -12.22 -11.19 2.22
CA THR A 100 -12.80 -10.31 3.25
C THR A 100 -12.29 -8.89 3.13
N THR A 101 -11.01 -8.74 2.77
CA THR A 101 -10.33 -7.47 2.59
C THR A 101 -9.67 -7.39 1.21
N LEU A 102 -10.01 -6.35 0.46
CA LEU A 102 -9.33 -5.98 -0.77
C LEU A 102 -8.75 -4.58 -0.63
N ALA A 103 -7.43 -4.46 -0.70
CA ALA A 103 -6.72 -3.19 -0.71
C ALA A 103 -5.92 -3.04 -2.01
N LEU A 104 -6.32 -2.09 -2.85
CA LEU A 104 -5.67 -1.70 -4.10
C LEU A 104 -5.18 -0.26 -3.95
N ILE A 105 -3.89 -0.08 -3.69
CA ILE A 105 -3.31 1.23 -3.41
C ILE A 105 -2.63 1.75 -4.68
N LYS A 106 -3.18 2.81 -5.28
CA LYS A 106 -2.67 3.41 -6.53
C LYS A 106 -2.61 2.42 -7.70
N CYS A 107 -3.58 1.51 -7.78
CA CYS A 107 -3.72 0.57 -8.91
C CYS A 107 -4.48 1.27 -10.05
N VAL A 108 -3.77 2.09 -10.83
CA VAL A 108 -4.36 3.00 -11.84
C VAL A 108 -4.97 2.29 -13.05
N ASN A 109 -4.56 1.06 -13.33
CA ASN A 109 -5.00 0.27 -14.49
C ASN A 109 -6.23 -0.61 -14.20
N ILE A 110 -6.81 -0.51 -13.00
CA ILE A 110 -7.99 -1.29 -12.62
C ILE A 110 -9.25 -0.53 -12.99
N THR A 111 -10.16 -1.24 -13.65
CA THR A 111 -11.42 -0.68 -14.16
C THR A 111 -12.61 -1.05 -13.29
N ASP A 112 -13.72 -0.32 -13.50
CA ASP A 112 -15.00 -0.59 -12.84
C ASP A 112 -15.49 -2.02 -13.11
N ASP A 113 -15.31 -2.53 -14.33
CA ASP A 113 -15.72 -3.88 -14.71
C ASP A 113 -14.98 -4.95 -13.90
N ALA A 114 -13.68 -4.77 -13.68
CA ALA A 114 -12.91 -5.70 -12.86
C ALA A 114 -13.34 -5.64 -11.40
N LEU A 115 -13.54 -4.44 -10.84
CA LEU A 115 -14.02 -4.29 -9.46
C LEU A 115 -15.38 -4.97 -9.28
N GLN A 116 -16.32 -4.75 -10.21
CA GLN A 116 -17.63 -5.39 -10.19
C GLN A 116 -17.53 -6.92 -10.22
N ARG A 117 -16.71 -7.49 -11.12
CA ARG A 117 -16.50 -8.95 -11.19
C ARG A 117 -15.88 -9.51 -9.92
N VAL A 118 -14.91 -8.80 -9.33
CA VAL A 118 -14.29 -9.22 -8.06
C VAL A 118 -15.35 -9.28 -6.96
N ILE A 119 -16.19 -8.25 -6.83
CA ILE A 119 -17.25 -8.19 -5.82
C ILE A 119 -18.31 -9.26 -6.07
N GLN A 120 -18.75 -9.46 -7.32
CA GLN A 120 -19.70 -10.51 -7.68
C GLN A 120 -19.23 -11.90 -7.24
N ASN A 121 -17.95 -12.19 -7.43
CA ASN A 121 -17.35 -13.47 -7.07
C ASN A 121 -17.01 -13.60 -5.59
N ASN A 122 -17.02 -12.50 -4.82
CA ASN A 122 -16.58 -12.45 -3.43
C ASN A 122 -17.59 -11.70 -2.54
N PRO A 123 -18.74 -12.31 -2.23
CA PRO A 123 -19.81 -11.68 -1.44
C PRO A 123 -19.38 -11.28 -0.02
N PHE A 124 -18.35 -11.91 0.55
CA PHE A 124 -17.94 -11.69 1.93
C PHE A 124 -16.99 -10.50 2.14
N ILE A 125 -16.71 -9.70 1.09
CA ILE A 125 -15.89 -8.50 1.21
C ILE A 125 -16.60 -7.50 2.13
N HIS A 126 -15.94 -7.14 3.23
CA HIS A 126 -16.44 -6.11 4.15
C HIS A 126 -15.46 -4.94 4.31
N LYS A 127 -14.26 -5.04 3.74
CA LYS A 127 -13.23 -4.00 3.75
C LYS A 127 -12.70 -3.77 2.33
N LEU A 128 -12.95 -2.60 1.79
CA LEU A 128 -12.50 -2.19 0.46
C LEU A 128 -11.66 -0.91 0.56
N TYR A 129 -10.38 -1.00 0.21
CA TYR A 129 -9.47 0.13 0.14
C TYR A 129 -9.04 0.31 -1.32
N ILE A 130 -9.46 1.38 -1.98
CA ILE A 130 -9.10 1.69 -3.37
C ILE A 130 -8.53 3.11 -3.53
N PRO A 131 -7.65 3.60 -2.62
CA PRO A 131 -7.14 4.95 -2.72
C PRO A 131 -6.23 5.14 -3.94
N GLY A 132 -6.48 6.19 -4.72
CA GLY A 132 -5.70 6.56 -5.89
C GLY A 132 -5.85 5.61 -7.09
N CYS A 133 -6.88 4.75 -7.11
CA CYS A 133 -7.21 3.93 -8.27
C CYS A 133 -7.95 4.77 -9.33
N THR A 134 -7.21 5.58 -10.07
CA THR A 134 -7.78 6.59 -10.99
C THR A 134 -8.54 6.02 -12.20
N GLY A 135 -8.44 4.71 -12.45
CA GLY A 135 -9.24 4.01 -13.46
C GLY A 135 -10.66 3.67 -13.00
N LEU A 136 -10.95 3.82 -11.70
CA LEU A 136 -12.29 3.62 -11.13
C LEU A 136 -13.10 4.93 -11.13
N THR A 137 -14.40 4.80 -11.34
CA THR A 137 -15.34 5.93 -11.32
C THR A 137 -16.26 5.89 -10.08
N PRO A 138 -16.78 7.04 -9.62
CA PRO A 138 -17.79 7.06 -8.56
C PRO A 138 -19.01 6.18 -8.89
N GLU A 139 -19.44 6.15 -10.16
CA GLU A 139 -20.55 5.34 -10.65
C GLU A 139 -20.22 3.85 -10.56
N GLY A 140 -19.04 3.43 -11.03
CA GLY A 140 -18.61 2.04 -10.97
C GLY A 140 -18.46 1.51 -9.54
N ILE A 141 -17.97 2.34 -8.61
CA ILE A 141 -17.91 2.00 -7.18
C ILE A 141 -19.33 1.86 -6.62
N THR A 142 -20.25 2.75 -6.99
CA THR A 142 -21.66 2.70 -6.54
C THR A 142 -22.31 1.39 -6.98
N ILE A 143 -22.18 1.02 -8.27
CA ILE A 143 -22.69 -0.25 -8.82
C ILE A 143 -22.07 -1.45 -8.09
N ALA A 144 -20.77 -1.42 -7.80
CA ALA A 144 -20.11 -2.47 -7.06
C ALA A 144 -20.71 -2.67 -5.65
N LEU A 145 -21.03 -1.58 -4.95
CA LEU A 145 -21.68 -1.68 -3.63
C LEU A 145 -23.15 -2.11 -3.71
N GLU A 146 -23.86 -1.73 -4.77
CA GLU A 146 -25.23 -2.20 -5.04
C GLU A 146 -25.25 -3.73 -5.24
N ILE A 147 -24.32 -4.27 -6.03
CA ILE A 147 -24.14 -5.71 -6.21
C ILE A 147 -23.92 -6.41 -4.87
N LEU A 148 -23.01 -5.88 -4.04
CA LEU A 148 -22.72 -6.45 -2.72
C LEU A 148 -23.96 -6.43 -1.81
N SER A 149 -24.73 -5.32 -1.86
CA SER A 149 -25.97 -5.16 -1.09
C SER A 149 -27.04 -6.16 -1.52
N GLN A 150 -27.18 -6.42 -2.82
CA GLN A 150 -28.11 -7.42 -3.37
C GLN A 150 -27.77 -8.85 -2.90
N GLN A 151 -26.52 -9.11 -2.55
CA GLN A 151 -26.06 -10.38 -1.99
C GLN A 151 -26.26 -10.48 -0.47
N ASN A 152 -27.04 -9.58 0.16
CA ASN A 152 -27.26 -9.50 1.61
C ASN A 152 -25.99 -9.25 2.45
N HIS A 153 -24.96 -8.68 1.85
CA HIS A 153 -23.73 -8.32 2.53
C HIS A 153 -23.58 -6.80 2.60
N THR A 154 -22.93 -6.33 3.67
CA THR A 154 -22.76 -4.90 3.93
C THR A 154 -21.29 -4.60 4.17
N LEU A 155 -20.79 -3.59 3.47
CA LEU A 155 -19.41 -3.15 3.57
C LEU A 155 -19.23 -2.37 4.89
N ASN A 156 -18.19 -2.71 5.65
CA ASN A 156 -17.86 -2.01 6.90
C ASN A 156 -16.95 -0.81 6.63
N ILE A 157 -15.96 -0.96 5.74
CA ILE A 157 -14.94 0.05 5.47
C ILE A 157 -14.78 0.23 3.97
N LEU A 158 -14.78 1.49 3.54
CA LEU A 158 -14.60 1.95 2.17
C LEU A 158 -13.62 3.12 2.13
N HIS A 159 -12.39 2.92 1.66
CA HIS A 159 -11.43 4.01 1.48
C HIS A 159 -11.29 4.34 0.00
N ILE A 160 -11.65 5.55 -0.41
CA ILE A 160 -11.80 5.97 -1.81
C ILE A 160 -11.11 7.30 -2.12
N ASN A 161 -10.21 7.78 -1.24
CA ASN A 161 -9.50 9.01 -1.56
C ASN A 161 -8.71 8.90 -2.88
N GLY A 162 -8.55 10.02 -3.58
CA GLY A 162 -7.82 10.04 -4.84
C GLY A 162 -8.60 9.49 -6.04
N ILE A 163 -9.84 9.01 -5.84
CA ILE A 163 -10.81 8.86 -6.93
C ILE A 163 -11.32 10.26 -7.30
N TYR A 164 -11.33 10.56 -8.60
CA TYR A 164 -11.72 11.88 -9.09
C TYR A 164 -13.25 12.02 -9.18
N ASN A 165 -13.72 13.27 -9.16
CA ASN A 165 -15.11 13.65 -9.46
C ASN A 165 -16.19 12.99 -8.57
N ILE A 166 -15.86 12.59 -7.34
CA ILE A 166 -16.86 12.17 -6.35
C ILE A 166 -17.74 13.37 -5.98
N THR A 167 -19.03 13.31 -6.34
CA THR A 167 -20.01 14.33 -5.99
C THR A 167 -20.61 14.07 -4.61
N LYS A 168 -21.27 15.09 -4.03
CA LYS A 168 -22.06 14.93 -2.80
C LYS A 168 -23.18 13.89 -2.92
N HIS A 169 -23.72 13.71 -4.12
CA HIS A 169 -24.72 12.67 -4.39
C HIS A 169 -24.08 11.28 -4.26
N HIS A 170 -22.98 11.04 -4.99
CA HIS A 170 -22.22 9.78 -4.90
C HIS A 170 -21.83 9.47 -3.46
N PHE A 171 -21.29 10.46 -2.73
CA PHE A 171 -20.93 10.28 -1.34
C PHE A 171 -22.10 9.81 -0.46
N LYS A 172 -23.28 10.43 -0.59
CA LYS A 172 -24.48 10.02 0.17
C LYS A 172 -24.95 8.62 -0.21
N THR A 173 -24.95 8.29 -1.51
CA THR A 173 -25.32 6.95 -1.98
C THR A 173 -24.37 5.90 -1.41
N LEU A 174 -23.05 6.10 -1.55
CA LEU A 174 -22.04 5.21 -0.99
C LEU A 174 -22.22 5.02 0.52
N GLN A 175 -22.45 6.10 1.27
CA GLN A 175 -22.71 6.02 2.71
C GLN A 175 -23.93 5.16 3.07
N SER A 176 -24.98 5.17 2.25
CA SER A 176 -26.18 4.38 2.50
C SER A 176 -25.97 2.86 2.35
N HIS A 177 -24.92 2.45 1.63
CA HIS A 177 -24.53 1.04 1.45
C HIS A 177 -23.54 0.54 2.53
N LEU A 178 -23.05 1.42 3.40
CA LEU A 178 -22.13 1.05 4.48
C LEU A 178 -22.89 0.68 5.74
N LYS A 179 -22.31 -0.20 6.56
CA LYS A 179 -22.84 -0.41 7.92
C LYS A 179 -22.86 0.91 8.69
N PRO A 180 -23.90 1.17 9.50
CA PRO A 180 -23.87 2.30 10.43
C PRO A 180 -22.70 2.13 11.41
N ALA A 181 -21.96 3.21 11.65
CA ALA A 181 -20.85 3.19 12.60
C ALA A 181 -21.40 2.91 14.01
N LEU A 182 -20.97 1.79 14.61
CA LEU A 182 -21.25 1.49 16.00
C LEU A 182 -20.28 2.31 16.87
N HIS A 183 -20.82 3.30 17.61
CA HIS A 183 -20.21 4.11 18.68
C HIS A 183 -19.61 5.51 18.40
N ASP A 184 -19.99 6.41 19.32
CA ASP A 184 -19.84 7.86 19.46
C ASP A 184 -18.44 8.39 19.85
N GLN A 185 -17.37 7.63 19.63
CA GLN A 185 -16.01 8.12 19.87
C GLN A 185 -15.23 8.22 18.56
N LYS A 186 -15.62 9.17 17.71
CA LYS A 186 -14.82 9.55 16.54
C LYS A 186 -13.47 10.08 17.05
N LYS A 187 -12.43 9.23 16.99
CA LYS A 187 -11.05 9.68 17.16
C LYS A 187 -10.76 10.76 16.10
N PRO A 188 -9.99 11.81 16.45
CA PRO A 188 -9.65 12.86 15.51
C PRO A 188 -8.82 12.27 14.36
N PHE A 189 -9.18 12.61 13.13
CA PHE A 189 -8.45 12.17 11.94
C PHE A 189 -7.35 13.17 11.60
N LEU A 190 -6.14 12.85 12.04
CA LEU A 190 -5.00 13.75 11.96
C LEU A 190 -4.15 13.49 10.71
N TYR A 191 -3.73 14.57 10.05
CA TYR A 191 -2.97 14.52 8.79
C TYR A 191 -1.68 13.71 8.88
N HIS A 192 -0.83 14.00 9.88
CA HIS A 192 0.47 13.32 10.06
C HIS A 192 0.29 11.80 10.29
N GLN A 193 -0.78 11.39 10.98
CA GLN A 193 -1.05 9.98 11.27
C GLN A 193 -1.50 9.22 10.03
N TYR A 194 -2.34 9.85 9.21
CA TYR A 194 -2.80 9.28 7.96
C TYR A 194 -1.63 9.09 6.98
N ARG A 195 -0.74 10.09 6.91
CA ARG A 195 0.39 10.05 5.99
C ARG A 195 1.42 8.96 6.29
N ASN A 196 1.63 8.64 7.57
CA ASN A 196 2.61 7.64 7.99
C ASN A 196 2.13 6.19 7.83
N SER A 197 0.82 5.94 7.77
CA SER A 197 0.27 4.59 7.56
C SER A 197 -1.12 4.69 6.94
N PRO A 198 -1.24 4.62 5.59
CA PRO A 198 -2.52 4.76 4.90
C PRO A 198 -3.40 3.51 4.95
N VAL A 199 -2.85 2.36 5.37
CA VAL A 199 -3.54 1.07 5.42
C VAL A 199 -3.53 0.54 6.86
N ASN A 200 -4.69 0.07 7.32
CA ASN A 200 -4.93 -0.56 8.63
C ASN A 200 -4.63 0.29 9.87
N LYS A 201 -5.64 1.02 10.36
CA LYS A 201 -5.71 1.36 11.79
C LYS A 201 -7.02 0.89 12.42
N GLU A 202 -6.92 0.31 13.60
CA GLU A 202 -8.08 -0.01 14.44
C GLU A 202 -8.83 1.29 14.81
N GLY A 203 -10.13 1.32 14.51
CA GLY A 203 -10.99 2.50 14.70
C GLY A 203 -11.09 3.42 13.47
N ASP A 204 -10.69 2.94 12.29
CA ASP A 204 -10.88 3.65 11.02
C ASP A 204 -12.36 3.97 10.77
N ARG A 205 -12.61 5.16 10.23
CA ARG A 205 -13.94 5.59 9.79
C ARG A 205 -14.41 4.65 8.67
N ASN A 206 -15.69 4.31 8.65
CA ASN A 206 -16.28 3.45 7.60
C ASN A 206 -16.05 4.03 6.19
N ILE A 207 -15.89 5.34 6.06
CA ILE A 207 -15.45 6.00 4.83
C ILE A 207 -14.39 7.06 5.14
N ASP A 208 -13.33 7.13 4.33
CA ASP A 208 -12.17 8.00 4.58
C ASP A 208 -12.40 9.47 4.16
N VAL A 209 -13.35 9.71 3.26
CA VAL A 209 -13.73 11.04 2.76
C VAL A 209 -14.94 11.62 3.49
N GLU A 210 -15.03 12.95 3.54
CA GLU A 210 -16.15 13.72 4.06
C GLU A 210 -16.40 14.96 3.18
N ILE A 211 -17.57 15.59 3.33
CA ILE A 211 -17.81 16.91 2.74
C ILE A 211 -17.00 17.94 3.53
N CYS A 212 -16.09 18.63 2.84
CA CYS A 212 -15.22 19.62 3.47
C CYS A 212 -16.02 20.86 3.90
N PRO A 213 -15.97 21.28 5.19
CA PRO A 213 -16.75 22.43 5.67
C PRO A 213 -16.25 23.79 5.12
N ARG A 214 -15.14 23.80 4.38
CA ARG A 214 -14.53 25.02 3.81
C ARG A 214 -14.82 25.22 2.33
N CYS A 215 -14.88 24.14 1.56
CA CYS A 215 -15.12 24.21 0.11
C CYS A 215 -16.34 23.41 -0.37
N ASP A 216 -17.04 22.70 0.52
CA ASP A 216 -18.23 21.90 0.20
C ASP A 216 -18.00 20.73 -0.79
N GLU A 217 -16.72 20.38 -1.03
CA GLU A 217 -16.30 19.26 -1.87
C GLU A 217 -16.04 17.99 -1.05
N VAL A 218 -16.26 16.82 -1.65
CA VAL A 218 -15.99 15.51 -1.03
C VAL A 218 -14.49 15.21 -1.09
N ARG A 219 -13.80 15.20 0.06
CA ARG A 219 -12.34 15.06 0.15
C ARG A 219 -11.94 14.33 1.43
N LEU A 220 -10.66 13.97 1.55
CA LEU A 220 -10.08 13.70 2.87
C LEU A 220 -10.17 14.99 3.70
N VAL A 221 -10.81 14.90 4.87
CA VAL A 221 -10.98 16.02 5.80
C VAL A 221 -10.33 15.67 7.12
N TYR A 222 -9.44 16.55 7.56
CA TYR A 222 -8.60 16.36 8.74
C TYR A 222 -9.00 17.29 9.88
N ASP A 223 -8.97 16.73 11.09
CA ASP A 223 -9.05 17.50 12.33
C ASP A 223 -7.67 18.14 12.62
N CYS A 224 -7.67 19.21 13.41
CA CYS A 224 -6.45 19.91 13.79
C CYS A 224 -5.85 19.30 15.07
N SER A 225 -4.53 19.10 15.06
CA SER A 225 -3.78 18.68 16.26
C SER A 225 -3.38 19.85 17.18
N ARG A 226 -3.42 21.11 16.71
CA ARG A 226 -3.05 22.29 17.50
C ARG A 226 -4.18 22.71 18.45
N ALA A 227 -3.93 22.61 19.75
CA ALA A 227 -4.86 23.03 20.80
C ALA A 227 -5.16 24.55 20.78
N THR A 228 -4.25 25.37 20.25
CA THR A 228 -4.43 26.82 20.09
C THR A 228 -5.51 27.16 19.07
N CYS A 229 -5.56 26.43 17.94
CA CYS A 229 -6.60 26.62 16.93
C CYS A 229 -8.01 26.40 17.51
N TYR A 230 -8.16 25.43 18.42
CA TYR A 230 -9.42 25.17 19.13
C TYR A 230 -9.87 26.38 19.97
N LYS A 231 -8.94 27.09 20.60
CA LYS A 231 -9.23 28.27 21.45
C LYS A 231 -9.49 29.54 20.64
N GLN A 232 -8.82 29.70 19.50
CA GLN A 232 -8.87 30.93 18.70
C GLN A 232 -10.10 30.99 17.79
N MET A 233 -10.58 29.85 17.27
CA MET A 233 -11.76 29.79 16.40
C MET A 233 -13.09 30.09 17.10
N ARG A 234 -13.15 30.05 18.44
CA ARG A 234 -14.31 30.56 19.19
C ARG A 234 -14.50 32.09 19.11
N LYS A 235 -13.47 32.84 18.69
CA LYS A 235 -13.47 34.31 18.76
C LYS A 235 -13.78 35.01 17.43
N VAL A 236 -13.53 34.40 16.27
CA VAL A 236 -13.43 35.18 15.02
C VAL A 236 -14.41 34.79 13.92
N TRP A 237 -14.74 33.51 13.65
CA TRP A 237 -15.68 33.20 12.54
C TRP A 237 -16.19 31.76 12.63
N PHE A 238 -17.52 31.63 12.79
CA PHE A 238 -18.32 30.39 12.82
C PHE A 238 -17.91 29.31 13.83
N LYS A 239 -18.94 28.70 14.41
CA LYS A 239 -18.92 27.69 15.47
C LYS A 239 -18.38 26.32 14.98
N THR A 240 -17.40 26.30 14.08
CA THR A 240 -16.84 25.09 13.46
C THR A 240 -15.39 24.89 13.88
N ASP A 241 -15.05 23.68 14.34
CA ASP A 241 -13.70 23.28 14.75
C ASP A 241 -12.67 23.45 13.58
N CYS A 242 -11.34 23.62 13.83
CA CYS A 242 -10.30 23.69 12.74
C CYS A 242 -10.28 22.36 11.99
N LYS A 243 -11.16 22.25 11.00
CA LYS A 243 -11.41 21.05 10.21
C LYS A 243 -11.51 21.43 8.74
N GLY A 244 -10.86 20.65 7.87
CA GLY A 244 -10.85 20.92 6.44
C GLY A 244 -9.95 19.97 5.65
N CYS A 245 -10.07 20.00 4.33
CA CYS A 245 -9.19 19.27 3.43
C CYS A 245 -7.81 19.94 3.31
N LEU A 246 -6.86 19.27 2.67
CA LEU A 246 -5.49 19.76 2.48
C LEU A 246 -5.39 20.96 1.53
N ILE A 247 -6.39 21.18 0.69
CA ILE A 247 -6.44 22.36 -0.20
C ILE A 247 -6.87 23.60 0.59
N CYS A 248 -7.88 23.46 1.47
CA CYS A 248 -8.42 24.62 2.19
C CYS A 248 -7.56 25.02 3.40
N ILE A 249 -6.86 24.08 4.02
CA ILE A 249 -6.04 24.34 5.20
C ILE A 249 -4.73 23.54 5.04
N ALA A 250 -3.63 24.24 4.85
CA ALA A 250 -2.30 23.64 4.86
C ALA A 250 -1.99 23.07 6.24
N ARG A 251 -1.32 21.91 6.29
CA ARG A 251 -0.96 21.24 7.55
C ARG A 251 0.49 20.79 7.54
N CYS A 252 1.14 20.91 8.68
CA CYS A 252 2.50 20.43 8.88
C CYS A 252 2.52 18.90 8.77
N VAL A 253 3.43 18.33 7.96
CA VAL A 253 3.59 16.87 7.83
C VAL A 253 3.95 16.20 9.15
N GLU A 254 4.75 16.83 9.98
CA GLU A 254 5.28 16.22 11.20
C GLU A 254 4.23 16.16 12.32
N CYS A 255 3.61 17.30 12.64
CA CYS A 255 2.69 17.40 13.77
C CYS A 255 1.20 17.40 13.36
N GLY A 256 0.89 17.56 12.07
CA GLY A 256 -0.48 17.68 11.55
C GLY A 256 -1.20 18.99 11.88
N GLY A 257 -0.52 19.98 12.46
CA GLY A 257 -1.10 21.25 12.86
C GLY A 257 -1.45 22.13 11.66
N CYS A 258 -2.53 22.94 11.76
CA CYS A 258 -2.91 23.97 10.78
C CYS A 258 -1.70 24.94 10.62
N VAL A 259 -1.23 25.21 9.39
CA VAL A 259 -0.08 26.11 9.07
C VAL A 259 -0.59 27.28 8.24
N ASP A 260 -0.32 28.50 8.71
CA ASP A 260 -0.66 29.73 7.98
C ASP A 260 0.44 30.04 6.94
N SER A 261 0.11 30.82 5.91
CA SER A 261 1.07 31.16 4.83
C SER A 261 2.34 31.85 5.32
N GLU A 262 2.28 32.51 6.48
CA GLU A 262 3.41 33.20 7.12
C GLU A 262 4.30 32.25 7.94
N GLU A 263 3.78 31.11 8.40
CA GLU A 263 4.54 30.08 9.17
C GLU A 263 5.11 28.96 8.27
N MET A 264 4.96 29.09 6.94
CA MET A 264 5.36 28.06 5.99
C MET A 264 6.84 28.15 5.68
N GLU A 265 7.61 27.21 6.21
CA GLU A 265 9.04 27.10 5.94
C GLU A 265 9.35 26.13 4.80
N GLN A 266 10.37 26.44 4.01
CA GLN A 266 10.75 25.60 2.87
C GLN A 266 11.57 24.39 3.33
N ALA A 267 11.03 23.19 3.11
CA ALA A 267 11.78 21.94 3.17
C ALA A 267 12.53 21.69 1.85
N VAL A 268 13.43 20.72 1.85
CA VAL A 268 14.03 20.19 0.60
C VAL A 268 13.00 19.36 -0.17
N CYS A 269 12.16 18.61 0.53
CA CYS A 269 10.98 17.94 -0.04
C CYS A 269 9.82 18.92 -0.25
N PHE A 270 8.83 18.55 -1.07
CA PHE A 270 7.62 19.36 -1.35
C PHE A 270 6.62 19.42 -0.17
N ASP A 271 7.04 19.04 1.01
CA ASP A 271 6.17 18.89 2.17
C ASP A 271 6.11 20.16 2.99
N VAL A 272 4.92 20.44 3.54
CA VAL A 272 4.69 21.61 4.39
C VAL A 272 5.17 21.32 5.81
N LEU A 273 6.01 22.20 6.35
CA LEU A 273 6.45 22.19 7.75
C LEU A 273 6.03 23.50 8.42
N CYS A 274 5.59 23.43 9.67
CA CYS A 274 5.49 24.62 10.51
C CYS A 274 6.87 24.99 11.07
N THR A 275 7.07 26.25 11.45
CA THR A 275 8.34 26.76 11.99
C THR A 275 8.88 25.91 13.15
N ASP A 276 8.05 25.51 14.11
CA ASP A 276 8.49 24.68 15.25
C ASP A 276 9.09 23.34 14.80
N CYS A 277 8.39 22.60 13.94
CA CYS A 277 8.86 21.32 13.43
C CYS A 277 10.04 21.52 12.49
N TRP A 278 10.05 22.60 11.70
CA TRP A 278 11.18 22.95 10.88
C TRP A 278 12.41 23.12 11.77
N LEU A 279 12.41 23.94 12.81
CA LEU A 279 13.57 24.20 13.67
C LEU A 279 14.17 22.93 14.31
N LEU A 280 13.35 21.92 14.60
CA LEU A 280 13.79 20.68 15.24
C LEU A 280 14.43 19.66 14.27
N LEU A 281 14.22 19.81 12.95
CA LEU A 281 14.72 18.87 11.96
C LEU A 281 16.17 19.21 11.54
N PRO A 282 17.06 18.20 11.37
CA PRO A 282 18.41 18.37 10.84
C PRO A 282 18.43 19.15 9.52
N LYS A 283 19.48 19.94 9.28
CA LYS A 283 19.57 20.82 8.11
C LYS A 283 20.64 20.37 7.13
N CYS A 284 20.35 20.63 5.86
CA CYS A 284 21.37 20.59 4.82
C CYS A 284 22.41 21.69 5.07
N ASN A 285 23.70 21.33 5.06
CA ASN A 285 24.82 22.24 5.32
C ASN A 285 24.91 23.41 4.31
N PHE A 286 24.35 23.24 3.11
CA PHE A 286 24.42 24.25 2.05
C PHE A 286 23.19 25.15 1.97
N CYS A 287 21.99 24.57 1.92
CA CYS A 287 20.77 25.34 1.74
C CYS A 287 20.03 25.65 3.05
N ASN A 288 20.51 25.11 4.18
CA ASN A 288 19.88 25.24 5.49
C ASN A 288 18.41 24.77 5.54
N ARG A 289 18.04 23.79 4.70
CA ARG A 289 16.68 23.22 4.65
C ARG A 289 16.67 21.77 5.14
N PRO A 290 15.63 21.34 5.86
CA PRO A 290 15.46 19.95 6.28
C PRO A 290 14.75 19.09 5.23
N TYR A 291 14.88 17.77 5.36
CA TYR A 291 13.85 16.85 4.89
C TYR A 291 12.83 16.62 6.01
N CYS A 292 11.57 16.32 5.66
CA CYS A 292 10.64 15.74 6.62
C CYS A 292 11.11 14.33 7.03
N ASN A 293 10.58 13.79 8.12
CA ASN A 293 10.98 12.49 8.65
C ASN A 293 10.75 11.35 7.65
N GLN A 294 9.70 11.42 6.82
CA GLN A 294 9.43 10.43 5.77
C GLN A 294 10.51 10.38 4.68
N HIS A 295 11.24 11.48 4.49
CA HIS A 295 12.30 11.61 3.49
C HIS A 295 13.69 11.73 4.14
N SER A 296 13.82 11.36 5.42
CA SER A 296 15.09 11.40 6.16
C SER A 296 16.16 10.48 5.58
N ASN A 297 15.77 9.41 4.92
CA ASN A 297 16.66 8.48 4.22
C ASN A 297 17.34 9.08 2.97
N LEU A 298 16.87 10.22 2.47
CA LEU A 298 17.49 10.95 1.36
C LEU A 298 18.66 11.84 1.81
N GLN A 299 18.96 11.84 3.12
CA GLN A 299 20.11 12.56 3.67
C GLN A 299 21.40 11.82 3.31
N SER A 300 22.28 12.46 2.56
CA SER A 300 23.62 11.95 2.29
C SER A 300 24.59 12.49 3.35
N SER A 301 25.38 11.60 3.96
CA SER A 301 26.52 12.03 4.77
C SER A 301 27.64 12.53 3.84
N PRO A 302 28.32 13.64 4.16
CA PRO A 302 29.44 14.10 3.35
C PRO A 302 30.56 13.04 3.31
N PRO A 303 31.26 12.86 2.17
CA PRO A 303 32.42 11.99 2.11
C PRO A 303 33.54 12.55 3.01
N GLY A 304 33.95 11.79 4.03
CA GLY A 304 35.08 12.14 4.92
C GLY A 304 34.76 12.23 6.41
N ASP A 305 33.49 12.30 6.81
CA ASP A 305 33.10 12.41 8.23
C ASP A 305 32.89 11.04 8.90
N GLN A 306 33.97 10.26 9.02
CA GLN A 306 34.07 9.28 10.11
C GLN A 306 34.74 9.98 11.31
N GLY A 307 34.04 10.92 11.96
CA GLY A 307 34.48 11.39 13.29
C GLY A 307 34.29 12.86 13.68
N SER A 308 33.66 13.73 12.87
CA SER A 308 33.46 15.14 13.26
C SER A 308 32.00 15.45 13.61
N SER A 309 31.80 16.12 14.75
CA SER A 309 30.51 16.31 15.44
C SER A 309 29.57 17.37 14.83
N THR A 310 29.60 17.61 13.51
CA THR A 310 28.67 18.52 12.85
C THR A 310 27.45 17.77 12.35
N SER A 311 26.34 17.88 13.10
CA SER A 311 25.07 17.16 12.96
C SER A 311 24.22 17.53 11.71
N GLY A 312 24.86 17.83 10.58
CA GLY A 312 24.19 18.23 9.35
C GLY A 312 24.48 17.28 8.18
N PHE A 313 23.63 17.32 7.16
CA PHE A 313 23.75 16.46 5.97
C PHE A 313 23.92 17.30 4.71
N VAL A 314 24.18 16.68 3.56
CA VAL A 314 24.08 17.36 2.26
C VAL A 314 22.89 16.81 1.51
N CYS A 315 21.94 17.68 1.14
CA CYS A 315 20.76 17.24 0.40
C CYS A 315 21.08 16.94 -1.06
N GLN A 316 20.29 16.08 -1.70
CA GLN A 316 20.52 15.65 -3.08
C GLN A 316 20.63 16.83 -4.08
N ILE A 317 19.86 17.90 -3.85
CA ILE A 317 19.85 19.08 -4.71
C ILE A 317 21.17 19.84 -4.58
N CYS A 318 21.69 19.99 -3.36
CA CYS A 318 22.97 20.65 -3.11
C CYS A 318 24.14 19.78 -3.53
N HIS A 319 24.06 18.46 -3.34
CA HIS A 319 25.07 17.51 -3.81
C HIS A 319 25.22 17.57 -5.34
N ALA A 320 24.09 17.56 -6.06
CA ALA A 320 24.05 17.71 -7.52
C ALA A 320 24.62 19.07 -7.99
N LYS A 321 24.39 20.14 -7.22
CA LYS A 321 24.83 21.49 -7.60
C LYS A 321 26.29 21.78 -7.27
N PHE A 322 26.77 21.35 -6.11
CA PHE A 322 28.02 21.84 -5.51
C PHE A 322 29.10 20.78 -5.31
N ILE A 323 28.78 19.48 -5.43
CA ILE A 323 29.76 18.40 -5.21
C ILE A 323 30.07 17.70 -6.53
N THR A 324 29.04 17.25 -7.24
CA THR A 324 29.24 16.56 -8.53
C THR A 324 29.84 17.48 -9.61
N ASN A 325 29.45 18.77 -9.66
CA ASN A 325 30.01 19.74 -10.61
C ASN A 325 31.46 20.18 -10.31
N VAL A 326 32.04 19.78 -9.17
CA VAL A 326 33.43 20.10 -8.82
C VAL A 326 34.38 19.03 -9.37
N VAL A 327 33.94 17.77 -9.41
CA VAL A 327 34.78 16.63 -9.88
C VAL A 327 35.05 16.70 -11.39
N ASP A 328 34.20 17.36 -12.18
CA ASP A 328 34.38 17.51 -13.63
C ASP A 328 35.28 18.71 -14.03
N ASN A 329 35.74 19.54 -13.08
CA ASN A 329 36.53 20.75 -13.38
C ASN A 329 38.01 20.67 -12.91
N ASP A 330 38.45 19.53 -12.37
CA ASP A 330 39.83 19.33 -11.91
C ASP A 330 40.72 18.57 -12.93
N ASP A 331 40.23 18.36 -14.16
CA ASP A 331 40.94 17.70 -15.28
C ASP A 331 41.40 18.69 -16.40
N GLU A 332 41.70 19.95 -16.08
CA GLU A 332 42.41 20.88 -16.99
C GLU A 332 43.86 21.20 -16.58
#